data_AF-A0A066WLZ3-F1
#
_entry.id   AF-A0A066WLZ3-F1
#
_cell.length_a   1.000
_cell.length_b   1.000
_cell.length_c   1.000
_cell.angle_alpha   90.00
_cell.angle_beta   90.00
_cell.angle_gamma   90.00
#
_symmetry.space_group_name_H-M   'P 1'
#
loop_
_entity.id
_entity.type
_entity.pdbx_description
1 polymer ?
#
loop_
_entity_poly.entity_id
_entity_poly.type
_entity_poly.pdbx_seq_one_letter_code
_entity_poly.pdbx_strand_id
1 'polypeptide(L)'
;MCENSSYALHGVGGIMIEAPGVEARGRITPQDLSMIREAHVPAYASLISSLKAMAVGLPVGIQLMQPVARLPRGVRTTVARGRPGSEGWLIPKKLSAQNVEEIQQACVTAAERAFEIGANVIKLHAADGYLLHYFLYPFSTERTDKCGGSV
;
A
#
# COMPACT_ATOMS: atom_id res chain seq x y z
N MET A 1 5.62 12.09 12.92
CA MET A 1 5.25 13.52 12.72
C MET A 1 6.46 14.35 12.27
N CYS A 2 7.60 14.29 12.96
CA CYS A 2 8.77 15.15 12.66
C CYS A 2 9.32 15.08 11.23
N GLU A 3 9.26 13.94 10.56
CA GLU A 3 9.87 13.76 9.23
C GLU A 3 9.12 14.54 8.13
N ASN A 4 7.82 14.30 7.96
CA ASN A 4 7.01 15.02 6.96
C ASN A 4 6.94 16.54 7.25
N SER A 5 6.90 16.93 8.52
CA SER A 5 6.94 18.34 8.91
C SER A 5 8.23 19.03 8.47
N SER A 6 9.37 18.34 8.57
CA SER A 6 10.65 18.88 8.09
C SER A 6 10.57 19.18 6.59
N TYR A 7 10.10 18.25 5.76
CA TYR A 7 9.97 18.49 4.32
C TYR A 7 9.01 19.65 4.00
N ALA A 8 7.87 19.74 4.70
CA ALA A 8 6.92 20.83 4.53
C ALA A 8 7.57 22.22 4.75
N LEU A 9 8.39 22.35 5.79
CA LEU A 9 9.07 23.61 6.12
C LEU A 9 10.20 23.97 5.16
N HIS A 10 10.77 22.99 4.46
CA HIS A 10 11.86 23.20 3.51
C HIS A 10 11.39 23.39 2.05
N GLY A 11 10.09 23.61 1.83
CA GLY A 11 9.55 24.08 0.54
C GLY A 11 9.44 23.00 -0.54
N VAL A 12 9.23 21.73 -0.18
CA VAL A 12 8.95 20.68 -1.17
C VAL A 12 7.65 20.96 -1.93
N GLY A 13 7.58 20.54 -3.20
CA GLY A 13 6.39 20.73 -4.04
C GLY A 13 5.19 19.85 -3.67
N GLY A 14 5.37 18.87 -2.80
CA GLY A 14 4.32 17.98 -2.31
C GLY A 14 4.90 16.89 -1.40
N ILE A 15 4.04 16.27 -0.59
CA ILE A 15 4.41 15.16 0.30
C ILE A 15 3.58 13.94 -0.07
N MET A 16 4.23 12.78 -0.19
CA MET A 16 3.58 11.48 -0.30
C MET A 16 3.76 10.74 1.02
N ILE A 17 2.68 10.55 1.77
CA ILE A 17 2.72 9.77 3.01
C ILE A 17 3.01 8.31 2.66
N GLU A 18 3.96 7.73 3.40
CA GLU A 18 4.39 6.34 3.24
C GLU A 18 3.22 5.35 3.33
N ALA A 19 3.41 4.20 2.71
CA ALA A 19 2.30 3.49 2.13
C ALA A 19 1.49 2.66 3.13
N PRO A 20 0.26 3.07 3.54
CA PRO A 20 -0.57 2.21 4.36
C PRO A 20 -0.92 0.89 3.66
N GLY A 21 -0.72 -0.21 4.38
CA GLY A 21 -1.33 -1.48 4.01
C GLY A 21 -2.86 -1.37 4.01
N VAL A 22 -3.49 -1.90 2.97
CA VAL A 22 -4.97 -1.88 2.80
C VAL A 22 -5.67 -3.02 3.57
N GLU A 23 -4.93 -4.07 3.91
CA GLU A 23 -5.39 -5.19 4.74
C GLU A 23 -4.35 -5.55 5.82
N ALA A 24 -4.75 -6.31 6.84
CA ALA A 24 -3.84 -6.72 7.93
C ALA A 24 -2.66 -7.57 7.41
N ARG A 25 -2.93 -8.44 6.43
CA ARG A 25 -1.91 -9.22 5.68
C ARG A 25 -1.12 -8.36 4.69
N GLY A 26 -1.56 -7.13 4.48
CA GLY A 26 -1.06 -6.16 3.51
C GLY A 26 0.05 -5.25 4.01
N ARG A 27 0.69 -5.59 5.13
CA ARG A 27 1.81 -4.84 5.68
C ARG A 27 3.12 -5.61 5.50
N ILE A 28 4.19 -4.89 5.18
CA ILE A 28 5.57 -5.40 5.10
C ILE A 28 6.04 -5.75 6.51
N THR A 29 5.84 -4.83 7.46
CA THR A 29 6.19 -5.00 8.88
C THR A 29 5.02 -4.67 9.81
N PRO A 30 5.03 -5.17 11.07
CA PRO A 30 4.01 -4.81 12.06
C PRO A 30 3.97 -3.32 12.40
N GLN A 31 5.05 -2.58 12.12
CA GLN A 31 5.21 -1.15 12.36
C GLN A 31 4.66 -0.30 11.21
N ASP A 32 4.39 -0.91 10.05
CA ASP A 32 3.89 -0.16 8.92
C ASP A 32 2.56 0.51 9.26
N LEU A 33 2.45 1.73 8.73
CA LEU A 33 1.20 2.44 8.59
C LEU A 33 0.15 1.54 7.91
N SER A 34 -1.10 1.78 8.24
CA SER A 34 -2.22 1.08 7.60
C SER A 34 -3.47 1.90 7.57
N MET A 35 -4.35 1.61 6.62
CA MET A 35 -5.64 2.28 6.43
C MET A 35 -6.79 1.27 6.52
N ILE A 36 -6.58 0.23 7.32
CA ILE A 36 -7.47 -0.93 7.46
C ILE A 36 -8.67 -0.62 8.36
N ARG A 37 -8.44 0.14 9.44
CA ARG A 37 -9.45 0.41 10.48
C ARG A 37 -9.85 1.87 10.45
N GLU A 38 -11.13 2.13 10.73
CA GLU A 38 -11.64 3.50 10.90
C GLU A 38 -10.90 4.26 12.00
N ALA A 39 -10.45 3.56 13.05
CA ALA A 39 -9.67 4.15 14.12
C ALA A 39 -8.35 4.82 13.67
N HIS A 40 -7.85 4.51 12.46
CA HIS A 40 -6.64 5.16 11.92
C HIS A 40 -6.95 6.52 11.28
N VAL A 41 -8.20 6.74 10.84
CA VAL A 41 -8.63 7.93 10.06
C VAL A 41 -8.34 9.23 10.82
N PRO A 42 -8.66 9.39 12.12
CA PRO A 42 -8.40 10.64 12.83
C PRO A 42 -6.91 10.99 12.91
N ALA A 43 -6.04 9.98 13.05
CA ALA A 43 -4.59 10.20 13.13
C ALA A 43 -4.02 10.72 11.81
N TYR A 44 -4.45 10.18 10.66
CA TYR A 44 -4.03 10.71 9.36
C TYR A 44 -4.65 12.07 9.07
N ALA A 45 -5.91 12.30 9.42
CA ALA A 45 -6.55 13.60 9.26
C ALA A 45 -5.77 14.69 10.02
N SER A 46 -5.38 14.41 11.27
CA SER A 46 -4.55 15.31 12.08
C SER A 46 -3.18 15.56 11.43
N LEU A 47 -2.53 14.52 10.90
CA LEU A 47 -1.25 14.67 10.19
C LEU A 47 -1.39 15.56 8.95
N ILE A 48 -2.37 15.27 8.07
CA ILE A 48 -2.58 16.02 6.82
C ILE A 48 -2.95 17.47 7.13
N SER A 49 -3.84 17.69 8.10
CA SER A 49 -4.23 19.03 8.53
C SER A 49 -3.03 19.81 9.05
N SER A 50 -2.16 19.16 9.84
CA SER A 50 -0.94 19.80 10.36
C SER A 50 0.03 20.18 9.23
N LEU A 51 0.24 19.28 8.25
CA LEU A 51 1.10 19.55 7.10
C LEU A 51 0.60 20.75 6.27
N LYS A 52 -0.71 20.79 6.01
CA LYS A 52 -1.34 21.89 5.27
C LYS A 52 -1.34 23.21 6.05
N ALA A 53 -1.37 23.16 7.37
CA ALA A 53 -1.25 24.35 8.22
C ALA A 53 0.19 24.91 8.25
N MET A 54 1.20 24.05 8.15
CA MET A 54 2.60 24.49 8.11
C MET A 54 3.00 25.09 6.76
N ALA A 55 2.43 24.60 5.66
CA ALA A 55 2.72 25.09 4.31
C ALA A 55 1.42 25.22 3.50
N VAL A 56 0.96 26.46 3.35
CA VAL A 56 -0.24 26.79 2.59
C VAL A 56 -0.09 26.31 1.14
N GLY A 57 -1.08 25.56 0.65
CA GLY A 57 -1.08 25.06 -0.71
C GLY A 57 -0.25 23.79 -0.93
N LEU A 58 0.38 23.23 0.11
CA LEU A 58 1.16 21.98 -0.01
C LEU A 58 0.25 20.79 -0.37
N PRO A 59 0.44 20.16 -1.53
CA PRO A 59 -0.26 18.93 -1.88
C PRO A 59 0.22 17.77 -1.00
N VAL A 60 -0.72 17.03 -0.42
CA VAL A 60 -0.40 15.83 0.36
C VAL A 60 -1.10 14.62 -0.26
N GLY A 61 -0.33 13.61 -0.63
CA GLY A 61 -0.84 12.35 -1.16
C GLY A 61 -0.62 11.18 -0.21
N ILE A 62 -1.31 10.06 -0.49
CA ILE A 62 -1.13 8.79 0.21
C ILE A 62 -0.87 7.68 -0.81
N GLN A 63 0.13 6.86 -0.54
CA GLN A 63 0.41 5.67 -1.34
C GLN A 63 -0.28 4.45 -0.74
N LEU A 64 -1.14 3.73 -1.48
CA LEU A 64 -1.74 2.48 -1.01
C LEU A 64 -0.88 1.29 -1.45
N MET A 65 -0.61 0.34 -0.56
CA MET A 65 0.19 -0.84 -0.87
C MET A 65 -0.44 -2.17 -0.44
N GLN A 66 0.00 -3.22 -1.13
CA GLN A 66 -0.26 -4.61 -0.80
C GLN A 66 0.97 -5.48 -1.17
N PRO A 67 1.81 -5.92 -0.22
CA PRO A 67 2.99 -6.75 -0.48
C PRO A 67 2.62 -8.22 -0.78
N VAL A 68 3.49 -8.91 -1.53
CA VAL A 68 3.25 -10.31 -2.00
C VAL A 68 3.69 -11.38 -1.01
N ALA A 69 4.73 -11.11 -0.22
CA ALA A 69 5.19 -12.02 0.83
C ALA A 69 6.00 -11.26 1.87
N ARG A 70 6.01 -11.79 3.09
CA ARG A 70 6.72 -11.21 4.22
C ARG A 70 8.22 -11.51 4.17
N LEU A 71 9.03 -10.55 4.60
CA LEU A 71 10.36 -10.78 5.18
C LEU A 71 10.26 -11.67 6.45
N PRO A 72 11.34 -12.33 6.93
CA PRO A 72 11.29 -13.49 7.84
C PRO A 72 10.77 -13.28 9.29
N ARG A 73 9.79 -12.41 9.57
CA ARG A 73 9.40 -12.05 10.95
C ARG A 73 7.94 -12.32 11.37
N GLY A 74 7.25 -13.32 10.82
CA GLY A 74 6.16 -14.00 11.58
C GLY A 74 4.68 -13.60 11.37
N VAL A 75 4.24 -13.22 10.17
CA VAL A 75 2.81 -13.01 9.84
C VAL A 75 2.65 -13.63 8.46
N ARG A 76 1.77 -14.62 8.37
CA ARG A 76 1.51 -15.40 7.15
C ARG A 76 0.65 -14.55 6.22
N THR A 77 1.14 -14.22 5.04
CA THR A 77 0.36 -13.52 4.00
C THR A 77 0.00 -14.49 2.87
N THR A 78 -1.00 -14.11 2.06
CA THR A 78 -1.59 -14.92 0.98
C THR A 78 -1.47 -14.15 -0.32
N VAL A 79 -0.45 -14.37 -1.15
CA VAL A 79 -0.42 -13.80 -2.51
C VAL A 79 0.56 -14.49 -3.46
N ALA A 80 0.45 -14.30 -4.78
CA ALA A 80 0.90 -15.20 -5.87
C ALA A 80 2.41 -15.39 -6.08
N ARG A 81 2.81 -16.60 -6.58
CA ARG A 81 4.20 -17.12 -6.72
C ARG A 81 5.22 -16.06 -7.19
N GLY A 82 6.28 -15.89 -6.40
CA GLY A 82 7.55 -15.30 -6.83
C GLY A 82 8.67 -16.31 -6.66
N ARG A 83 9.75 -16.17 -7.46
CA ARG A 83 10.91 -17.07 -7.51
C ARG A 83 11.32 -17.59 -6.12
N PRO A 84 11.45 -18.92 -5.92
CA PRO A 84 12.21 -19.45 -4.79
C PRO A 84 13.67 -18.98 -4.97
N GLY A 85 14.35 -18.50 -3.92
CA GLY A 85 15.78 -18.21 -4.12
C GLY A 85 16.61 -17.65 -2.98
N SER A 86 16.04 -17.00 -1.97
CA SER A 86 16.81 -16.59 -0.79
C SER A 86 16.30 -17.31 0.45
N GLU A 87 17.23 -17.91 1.18
CA GLU A 87 16.99 -18.60 2.44
C GLU A 87 16.16 -17.69 3.38
N GLY A 88 15.05 -18.22 3.92
CA GLY A 88 14.16 -17.49 4.85
C GLY A 88 12.94 -16.77 4.25
N TRP A 89 12.76 -16.73 2.93
CA TRP A 89 11.58 -16.12 2.31
C TRP A 89 10.36 -17.05 2.28
N LEU A 90 9.17 -16.51 2.54
CA LEU A 90 7.91 -17.27 2.42
C LEU A 90 7.54 -17.46 0.94
N ILE A 91 7.16 -18.68 0.57
CA ILE A 91 6.62 -18.97 -0.76
C ILE A 91 5.22 -18.35 -0.87
N PRO A 92 5.00 -17.42 -1.81
CA PRO A 92 3.70 -16.77 -1.96
C PRO A 92 2.63 -17.77 -2.49
N LYS A 93 1.40 -17.76 -1.93
CA LYS A 93 0.23 -18.54 -2.38
C LYS A 93 -0.60 -17.87 -3.47
N LYS A 94 -0.93 -18.59 -4.55
CA LYS A 94 -1.86 -18.12 -5.60
C LYS A 94 -3.18 -17.62 -5.01
N LEU A 95 -3.59 -16.41 -5.37
CA LEU A 95 -4.89 -15.83 -4.99
C LEU A 95 -6.05 -16.49 -5.73
N SER A 96 -7.16 -16.75 -5.03
CA SER A 96 -8.45 -17.02 -5.67
C SER A 96 -9.02 -15.75 -6.32
N ALA A 97 -10.02 -15.89 -7.20
CA ALA A 97 -10.75 -14.74 -7.74
C ALA A 97 -11.40 -13.89 -6.64
N GLN A 98 -12.00 -14.55 -5.63
CA GLN A 98 -12.58 -13.90 -4.47
C GLN A 98 -11.55 -13.07 -3.69
N ASN A 99 -10.33 -13.59 -3.45
CA ASN A 99 -9.32 -12.82 -2.74
C ASN A 99 -8.83 -11.60 -3.55
N VAL A 100 -8.85 -11.68 -4.89
CA VAL A 100 -8.55 -10.50 -5.73
C VAL A 100 -9.63 -9.43 -5.53
N GLU A 101 -10.90 -9.82 -5.52
CA GLU A 101 -12.03 -8.90 -5.30
C GLU A 101 -12.00 -8.28 -3.89
N GLU A 102 -11.69 -9.06 -2.85
CA GLU A 102 -11.50 -8.57 -1.48
C GLU A 102 -10.41 -7.49 -1.41
N ILE A 103 -9.27 -7.71 -2.08
CA ILE A 103 -8.17 -6.75 -2.10
C ILE A 103 -8.54 -5.49 -2.89
N GLN A 104 -9.25 -5.63 -4.00
CA GLN A 104 -9.77 -4.48 -4.74
C GLN A 104 -10.68 -3.62 -3.86
N GLN A 105 -11.62 -4.25 -3.15
CA GLN A 105 -12.52 -3.55 -2.24
C GLN A 105 -11.77 -2.88 -1.09
N ALA A 106 -10.74 -3.53 -0.54
CA ALA A 106 -9.88 -2.94 0.48
C ALA A 106 -9.13 -1.70 -0.03
N CYS A 107 -8.64 -1.73 -1.28
CA CYS A 107 -8.03 -0.56 -1.93
C CYS A 107 -9.04 0.57 -2.12
N VAL A 108 -10.27 0.27 -2.56
CA VAL A 108 -11.36 1.26 -2.70
C VAL A 108 -11.66 1.92 -1.36
N THR A 109 -11.91 1.13 -0.32
CA THR A 109 -12.21 1.65 1.02
C THR A 109 -11.06 2.48 1.60
N ALA A 110 -9.80 2.09 1.35
CA ALA A 110 -8.66 2.89 1.75
C ALA A 110 -8.55 4.20 0.95
N ALA A 111 -8.86 4.17 -0.35
CA ALA A 111 -8.88 5.36 -1.19
C ALA A 111 -9.97 6.36 -0.76
N GLU A 112 -11.17 5.87 -0.45
CA GLU A 112 -12.28 6.68 0.08
C GLU A 112 -11.87 7.37 1.40
N ARG A 113 -11.32 6.61 2.34
CA ARG A 113 -10.81 7.16 3.60
C ARG A 113 -9.72 8.21 3.37
N ALA A 114 -8.79 7.96 2.46
CA ALA A 114 -7.72 8.91 2.12
C ALA A 114 -8.29 10.22 1.54
N PHE A 115 -9.33 10.12 0.72
CA PHE A 115 -10.03 11.28 0.18
C PHE A 115 -10.76 12.07 1.29
N GLU A 116 -11.49 11.40 2.17
CA GLU A 116 -12.24 12.01 3.27
C GLU A 116 -11.34 12.82 4.23
N ILE A 117 -10.11 12.37 4.47
CA ILE A 117 -9.13 13.07 5.31
C ILE A 117 -8.34 14.16 4.57
N GLY A 118 -8.73 14.45 3.32
CA GLY A 118 -8.19 15.56 2.55
C GLY A 118 -6.89 15.27 1.81
N ALA A 119 -6.57 14.00 1.50
CA ALA A 119 -5.48 13.73 0.57
C ALA A 119 -5.80 14.30 -0.82
N ASN A 120 -4.83 14.95 -1.44
CA ASN A 120 -4.93 15.51 -2.79
C ASN A 120 -4.66 14.46 -3.88
N VAL A 121 -3.86 13.44 -3.55
CA VAL A 121 -3.40 12.42 -4.49
C VAL A 121 -3.47 11.05 -3.82
N ILE A 122 -3.96 10.06 -4.55
CA ILE A 122 -3.92 8.66 -4.14
C ILE A 122 -3.03 7.92 -5.14
N LYS A 123 -1.96 7.29 -4.65
CA LYS A 123 -1.03 6.52 -5.47
C LYS A 123 -1.22 5.03 -5.20
N LEU A 124 -1.56 4.25 -6.22
CA LEU A 124 -1.52 2.79 -6.12
C LEU A 124 -0.08 2.31 -6.32
N HIS A 125 0.43 1.51 -5.38
CA HIS A 125 1.78 0.98 -5.49
C HIS A 125 1.81 -0.30 -6.35
N ALA A 126 2.29 -0.15 -7.59
CA ALA A 126 2.39 -1.21 -8.59
C ALA A 126 3.85 -1.53 -8.99
N ALA A 127 4.80 -1.29 -8.09
CA ALA A 127 6.24 -1.46 -8.31
C ALA A 127 6.86 -2.39 -7.25
N ASP A 128 8.19 -2.49 -7.23
CA ASP A 128 9.04 -3.02 -6.14
C ASP A 128 8.73 -4.44 -5.63
N GLY A 129 8.04 -5.24 -6.45
CA GLY A 129 7.66 -6.61 -6.09
C GLY A 129 6.45 -6.68 -5.15
N TYR A 130 5.60 -5.65 -5.16
CA TYR A 130 4.31 -5.67 -4.50
C TYR A 130 3.25 -6.30 -5.40
N LEU A 131 2.05 -6.50 -4.87
CA LEU A 131 1.03 -7.33 -5.49
C LEU A 131 0.69 -6.91 -6.92
N LEU A 132 0.43 -5.63 -7.14
CA LEU A 132 0.12 -5.16 -8.50
C LEU A 132 1.30 -5.39 -9.45
N HIS A 133 2.54 -5.17 -8.99
CA HIS A 133 3.74 -5.46 -9.79
C HIS A 133 3.79 -6.95 -10.20
N TYR A 134 3.39 -7.85 -9.31
CA TYR A 134 3.33 -9.29 -9.60
C TYR A 134 2.29 -9.68 -10.65
N PHE A 135 1.15 -8.99 -10.70
CA PHE A 135 0.17 -9.19 -11.77
C PHE A 135 0.66 -8.66 -13.11
N LEU A 136 1.44 -7.58 -13.10
CA LEU A 136 1.93 -6.92 -14.32
C LEU A 136 3.19 -7.59 -14.90
N TYR A 137 3.97 -8.30 -14.09
CA TYR A 137 5.21 -8.91 -14.53
C TYR A 137 4.97 -10.34 -15.06
N PRO A 138 5.17 -10.63 -16.36
CA PRO A 138 4.78 -11.90 -16.97
C PRO A 138 5.51 -13.12 -16.39
N PHE A 139 6.71 -12.93 -15.84
CA PHE A 139 7.46 -14.01 -15.20
C PHE A 139 7.08 -14.26 -13.73
N SER A 140 6.16 -13.47 -13.17
CA SER A 140 5.70 -13.56 -11.79
C SER A 140 4.31 -14.21 -11.65
N THR A 141 3.67 -14.58 -12.76
CA THR A 141 2.31 -15.11 -12.74
C THR A 141 2.11 -16.22 -13.77
N GLU A 142 1.62 -17.37 -13.31
CA GLU A 142 1.16 -18.50 -14.14
C GLU A 142 -0.38 -18.52 -14.17
N ARG A 143 -1.01 -17.36 -14.02
CA ARG A 143 -2.47 -17.26 -14.05
C ARG A 143 -2.97 -17.43 -15.48
N THR A 144 -4.04 -18.20 -15.60
CA THR A 144 -4.78 -18.48 -16.84
C THR A 144 -6.22 -17.99 -16.78
N ASP A 145 -6.57 -17.24 -15.73
CA ASP A 145 -7.87 -16.60 -15.57
C ASP A 145 -7.84 -15.14 -16.07
N LYS A 146 -8.93 -14.40 -15.86
CA LYS A 146 -9.05 -12.98 -16.28
C LYS A 146 -7.94 -12.05 -15.78
N CYS A 147 -7.13 -12.48 -14.81
CA CYS A 147 -6.04 -11.69 -14.24
C CYS A 147 -4.64 -12.18 -14.67
N GLY A 148 -4.51 -12.93 -15.78
CA GLY A 148 -3.21 -13.27 -16.35
C GLY A 148 -3.27 -14.04 -17.65
N GLY A 149 -2.10 -14.25 -18.27
CA GLY A 149 -1.95 -14.96 -19.53
C GLY A 149 -1.90 -14.06 -20.77
N SER A 150 -2.20 -12.77 -20.64
CA SER A 150 -2.03 -11.76 -21.69
C SER A 150 -1.79 -10.36 -21.09
N VAL A 151 -1.32 -9.43 -21.93
CA VAL A 151 -1.33 -7.97 -21.68
C VAL A 151 -2.72 -7.42 -21.98
#